data_AF-A0A955RLH9-F1
#
_entry.id   AF-A0A955RLH9-F1
#
_cell.length_a   1.000
_cell.length_b   1.000
_cell.length_c   1.000
_cell.angle_alpha   90.00
_cell.angle_beta   90.00
_cell.angle_gamma   90.00
#
_symmetry.space_group_name_H-M   'P 1'
#
loop_
_entity.id
_entity.type
_entity.pdbx_description
1 polymer ?
#
loop_
_entity_poly.entity_id
_entity_poly.type
_entity_poly.pdbx_seq_one_letter_code
_entity_poly.pdbx_strand_id
1 'polypeptide(L)' 'MAAKKKSKRIVYRLFSNETGEHYTMRLTREAYDKLADTKISKFSKKLRKHIPFDVKKVKFKN' A
#
# COMPACT_ATOMS: atom_id res chain seq x y z
N MET A 1 -5.33 21.42 26.55
CA MET A 1 -4.89 20.13 25.96
C MET A 1 -5.26 20.12 24.48
N ALA A 2 -4.28 20.25 23.57
CA ALA A 2 -4.57 20.27 22.14
C ALA A 2 -4.98 18.86 21.67
N ALA A 3 -6.18 18.73 21.11
CA ALA A 3 -6.65 17.48 20.53
C ALA A 3 -5.70 17.04 19.40
N LYS A 4 -4.98 15.93 19.58
CA LYS A 4 -4.15 15.33 18.52
C LYS A 4 -5.07 15.01 17.34
N LYS A 5 -5.00 15.83 16.29
CA LYS A 5 -5.75 15.68 15.03
C LYS A 5 -5.44 14.29 14.48
N LYS A 6 -6.41 13.36 14.51
CA LYS A 6 -6.23 11.99 14.02
C LYS A 6 -5.82 12.06 12.54
N SER A 7 -4.60 11.63 12.23
CA SER A 7 -4.07 11.66 10.86
C SER A 7 -4.97 10.83 9.94
N LYS A 8 -5.47 11.43 8.86
CA LYS A 8 -6.43 10.81 7.93
C LYS A 8 -5.77 9.62 7.25
N ARG A 9 -6.26 8.41 7.54
CA ARG A 9 -5.82 7.18 6.86
C ARG A 9 -6.48 7.11 5.47
N ILE A 10 -5.67 6.97 4.44
CA ILE A 10 -6.07 6.84 3.03
C ILE A 10 -5.88 5.36 2.62
N VAL A 11 -6.70 4.89 1.68
CA VAL A 11 -6.59 3.52 1.12
C VAL A 11 -5.57 3.51 -0.01
N TYR A 12 -4.61 2.60 0.06
CA TYR A 12 -3.58 2.33 -0.94
C TYR A 12 -3.66 0.86 -1.36
N ARG A 13 -3.06 0.53 -2.52
CA ARG A 13 -2.94 -0.85 -3.02
C ARG A 13 -1.48 -1.22 -3.18
N LEU A 14 -1.09 -2.37 -2.64
CA LEU A 14 0.14 -3.06 -3.02
C LEU A 14 -0.16 -3.83 -4.29
N PHE A 15 0.56 -3.58 -5.37
CA PHE A 15 0.35 -4.21 -6.67
C PHE A 15 1.61 -4.94 -7.12
N SER A 16 1.47 -6.17 -7.63
CA SER A 16 2.55 -6.90 -8.28
C SER A 16 2.31 -6.97 -9.78
N ASN A 17 3.21 -6.38 -10.57
CA ASN A 17 3.15 -6.47 -12.04
C ASN A 17 3.37 -7.91 -12.54
N GLU A 18 4.10 -8.74 -11.79
CA GLU A 18 4.43 -10.13 -12.19
C GLU A 18 3.20 -11.05 -12.19
N THR A 19 2.28 -10.84 -11.25
CA THR A 19 1.16 -11.76 -11.00
C THR A 19 -0.22 -11.13 -11.22
N GLY A 20 -0.28 -9.80 -11.30
CA GLY A 20 -1.52 -9.01 -11.28
C GLY A 20 -2.23 -9.03 -9.92
N GLU A 21 -1.61 -9.60 -8.89
CA GLU A 21 -2.18 -9.63 -7.53
C GLU A 21 -2.13 -8.25 -6.88
N HIS A 22 -3.11 -7.98 -6.03
CA HIS A 22 -3.13 -6.75 -5.24
C HIS A 22 -3.64 -6.96 -3.83
N TYR A 23 -3.08 -6.20 -2.90
CA TYR A 23 -3.53 -6.11 -1.51
C TYR A 23 -3.95 -4.69 -1.19
N THR A 24 -5.09 -4.51 -0.53
CA THR A 24 -5.52 -3.20 -0.03
C THR A 24 -4.94 -2.93 1.36
N MET A 25 -4.38 -1.75 1.57
CA MET A 25 -3.81 -1.33 2.85
C MET A 25 -4.25 0.09 3.20
N ARG A 26 -4.57 0.34 4.47
CA ARG A 26 -4.90 1.69 4.97
C ARG A 26 -3.65 2.30 5.58
N LEU A 27 -3.16 3.40 5.01
CA LEU A 27 -1.94 4.09 5.45
C LEU A 27 -2.22 5.56 5.71
N THR A 28 -1.46 6.16 6.62
CA THR A 28 -1.35 7.63 6.69
C THR A 28 -0.51 8.13 5.52
N ARG A 29 -0.62 9.43 5.20
CA ARG A 29 0.18 10.02 4.12
C ARG A 29 1.68 9.93 4.39
N GLU A 30 2.10 10.23 5.61
CA GLU A 30 3.51 10.10 6.05
C GLU A 30 4.05 8.67 5.88
N ALA A 31 3.24 7.65 6.19
CA ALA A 31 3.64 6.25 6.00
C ALA A 31 3.73 5.88 4.51
N TYR A 32 2.83 6.42 3.68
CA TYR A 32 2.93 6.25 2.23
C TYR A 32 4.18 6.92 1.67
N ASP A 33 4.48 8.16 2.07
CA ASP A 33 5.64 8.89 1.53
C ASP A 33 6.96 8.16 1.86
N LYS A 34 7.04 7.48 3.02
CA LYS A 34 8.17 6.61 3.37
C LYS A 34 8.23 5.29 2.58
N LEU A 35 7.07 4.78 2.16
CA LEU A 35 6.93 3.50 1.47
C LEU A 35 6.84 3.63 -0.05
N ALA A 36 6.69 4.84 -0.59
CA ALA A 36 6.44 5.08 -2.01
C ALA A 36 7.58 4.53 -2.90
N ASP A 37 8.82 4.66 -2.42
CA ASP A 37 10.01 4.17 -3.12
C ASP A 37 10.48 2.78 -2.65
N THR A 38 9.75 2.18 -1.69
CA THR A 38 10.12 0.87 -1.12
C THR A 38 9.23 -0.24 -1.67
N LYS A 39 9.85 -1.32 -2.15
CA LYS A 39 9.14 -2.54 -2.53
C LYS A 39 8.80 -3.35 -1.28
N ILE A 40 7.52 -3.67 -1.10
CA ILE A 40 7.06 -4.45 0.05
C ILE A 40 6.99 -5.92 -0.34
N SER A 41 7.76 -6.77 0.33
CA SER A 41 7.71 -8.22 0.11
C SER A 41 6.44 -8.82 0.72
N LYS A 42 5.61 -9.45 -0.11
CA LYS A 42 4.39 -10.16 0.31
C LYS A 42 4.26 -11.52 -0.38
N PHE A 43 3.60 -12.45 0.29
CA PHE A 43 3.37 -13.78 -0.24
C PHE A 43 2.40 -13.72 -1.43
N SER A 44 2.82 -14.21 -2.59
CA SER A 44 1.96 -14.41 -3.75
C SER A 44 1.29 -15.78 -3.69
N LYS A 45 -0.03 -15.83 -3.86
CA LYS A 45 -0.77 -17.10 -3.88
C LYS A 45 -0.54 -17.85 -5.20
N LYS A 46 -0.39 -17.12 -6.30
CA LYS A 46 -0.09 -17.70 -7.62
C LYS A 46 1.28 -18.35 -7.69
N LEU A 47 2.32 -17.64 -7.24
CA LEU A 47 3.70 -18.12 -7.31
C LEU A 47 4.13 -18.94 -6.09
N ARG A 48 3.29 -19.00 -5.05
CA ARG A 48 3.56 -19.67 -3.75
C ARG A 48 4.90 -19.26 -3.11
N LYS A 49 5.30 -18.00 -3.30
CA LYS A 49 6.53 -17.42 -2.76
C LYS A 49 6.34 -15.95 -2.42
N HIS A 50 7.23 -15.41 -1.60
CA HIS A 50 7.28 -13.98 -1.34
C HIS A 50 7.88 -13.23 -2.54
N ILE A 51 7.15 -12.23 -3.03
CA ILE A 51 7.56 -11.37 -4.14
C ILE A 51 7.40 -9.89 -3.75
N PRO A 52 8.13 -8.98 -4.42
CA PRO A 52 7.95 -7.55 -4.20
C PRO A 52 6.62 -7.04 -4.76
N PHE A 53 5.98 -6.13 -4.02
CA PHE A 53 4.82 -5.36 -4.44
C PHE A 53 5.11 -3.87 -4.36
N ASP A 54 4.63 -3.12 -5.35
CA ASP A 54 4.72 -1.66 -5.42
C ASP A 54 3.50 -1.03 -4.75
N VAL A 55 3.69 0.04 -3.97
CA VAL A 55 2.60 0.77 -3.32
C VAL A 55 2.04 1.79 -4.30
N LYS A 56 0.80 1.60 -4.76
CA LYS A 56 0.07 2.56 -5.59
C LYS A 56 -1.10 3.19 -4.82
N LYS A 57 -1.22 4.51 -4.90
CA LYS A 57 -2.40 5.22 -4.39
C LYS A 57 -3.63 4.87 -5.21
N VAL A 58 -4.70 4.43 -4.55
CA VAL A 58 -5.98 4.20 -5.23
C VAL A 58 -6.57 5.57 -5.58
N LYS A 59 -6.61 5.90 -6.87
CA LYS A 59 -7.43 7.01 -7.35
C LYS A 59 -8.86 6.50 -7.43
N PHE A 60 -9.70 6.87 -6.47
CA PHE A 60 -11.14 6.73 -6.63
C PHE A 60 -11.55 7.77 -7.68
N LYS A 61 -11.98 7.31 -8.85
CA LYS A 61 -12.62 8.17 -9.85
C LYS A 61 -14.06 8.34 -9.34
N ASN A 62 -14.35 9.52 -8.83
CA ASN A 62 -15.71 9.92 -8.46
C ASN A 62 -16.48 10.31 -9.72
#